data_AF-A0A6L4YTU8-F1
#
_entry.id   AF-A0A6L4YTU8-F1
#
_cell.length_a   1.000
_cell.length_b   1.000
_cell.length_c   1.000
_cell.angle_alpha   90.00
_cell.angle_beta   90.00
_cell.angle_gamma   90.00
#
_symmetry.space_group_name_H-M   'P 1'
#
loop_
_entity.id
_entity.type
_entity.pdbx_description
1 polymer ?
#
loop_
_entity_poly.entity_id
_entity_poly.type
_entity_poly.pdbx_seq_one_letter_code
_entity_poly.pdbx_strand_id
1 'polypeptide(L)'
;VGTVTITPAGVRSHTGGVTPSAIGTYNNAIYTATGEPNATYSITLPASTTISSGANSMTVNNFTSDPTPTGLLNGGGSQTINVGATLNVGASQATGNYSGTYDVTIAYN
;
A
#
# COMPACT_ATOMS: atom_id res chain seq x y z
N VAL A 1 -13.52 16.59 -3.84
CA VAL A 1 -12.65 15.44 -4.17
C VAL A 1 -11.27 15.68 -3.61
N GLY A 2 -10.51 14.62 -3.36
CA GLY A 2 -9.12 14.72 -2.91
C GLY A 2 -8.51 13.35 -2.71
N THR A 3 -7.31 13.31 -2.16
CA THR A 3 -6.55 12.07 -1.96
C THR A 3 -6.04 11.95 -0.54
N VAL A 4 -5.80 10.71 -0.12
CA VAL A 4 -5.07 10.36 1.09
C VAL A 4 -3.95 9.40 0.71
N THR A 5 -2.71 9.76 0.96
CA THR A 5 -1.55 8.91 0.65
C THR A 5 -0.93 8.39 1.94
N ILE A 6 -0.56 7.11 1.95
CA ILE A 6 0.29 6.51 2.98
C ILE A 6 1.55 6.02 2.27
N THR A 7 2.72 6.51 2.69
CA THR A 7 4.01 6.08 2.12
C THR A 7 4.47 4.76 2.74
N PRO A 8 5.44 4.05 2.12
CA PRO A 8 6.08 2.89 2.74
C PRO A 8 6.70 3.18 4.12
N ALA A 9 7.07 4.43 4.40
CA ALA A 9 7.55 4.87 5.71
C ALA A 9 6.42 5.11 6.74
N GLY A 10 5.17 4.81 6.40
CA GLY A 10 4.00 5.00 7.27
C GLY A 10 3.53 6.46 7.39
N VAL A 11 4.03 7.38 6.55
CA VAL A 11 3.64 8.80 6.61
C VAL A 11 2.34 9.00 5.85
N ARG A 12 1.35 9.63 6.51
CA ARG A 12 0.06 9.97 5.91
C ARG A 12 0.01 11.44 5.49
N SER A 13 -0.40 11.70 4.25
CA SER A 13 -0.69 13.04 3.73
C SER A 13 -2.06 13.05 3.03
N HIS A 14 -2.60 14.24 2.78
CA HIS A 14 -3.86 14.41 2.07
C HIS A 14 -3.86 15.68 1.23
N THR A 15 -4.73 15.71 0.21
CA THR A 15 -4.92 16.87 -0.67
C THR A 15 -6.41 17.13 -0.90
N GLY A 16 -6.74 18.33 -1.39
CA GLY A 16 -8.11 18.72 -1.69
C GLY A 16 -8.95 18.95 -0.42
N GLY A 17 -10.27 18.88 -0.56
CA GLY A 17 -11.22 19.10 0.55
C GLY A 17 -11.39 17.89 1.48
N VAL A 18 -10.45 16.94 1.47
CA VAL A 18 -10.53 15.73 2.29
C VAL A 18 -9.95 16.01 3.66
N THR A 19 -10.70 15.71 4.71
CA THR A 19 -10.23 15.73 6.10
C THR A 19 -10.25 14.29 6.64
N PRO A 20 -9.11 13.57 6.55
CA PRO A 20 -9.03 12.22 7.10
C PRO A 20 -9.38 12.24 8.59
N SER A 21 -10.10 11.23 9.06
CA SER A 21 -10.41 11.11 10.49
C SER A 21 -9.13 11.09 11.32
N ALA A 22 -9.06 11.98 12.32
CA ALA A 22 -7.93 12.05 13.26
C ALA A 22 -7.84 10.82 14.17
N ILE A 23 -8.95 10.09 14.33
CA ILE A 23 -9.07 8.90 15.19
C ILE A 23 -9.05 7.58 14.39
N GLY A 24 -9.04 7.63 13.06
CA GLY A 24 -8.94 6.44 12.22
C GLY A 24 -7.52 5.88 12.21
N THR A 25 -7.37 4.58 12.48
CA THR A 25 -6.11 3.86 12.34
C THR A 25 -5.74 3.73 10.86
N TYR A 26 -4.47 3.96 10.56
CA TYR A 26 -3.90 3.77 9.23
C TYR A 26 -2.49 3.21 9.38
N ASN A 27 -2.10 2.32 8.48
CA ASN A 27 -0.75 1.78 8.40
C ASN A 27 -0.42 1.49 6.94
N ASN A 28 0.86 1.54 6.60
CA ASN A 28 1.36 0.88 5.40
C ASN A 28 1.22 -0.65 5.58
N ALA A 29 1.18 -1.39 4.49
CA ALA A 29 1.27 -2.84 4.57
C ALA A 29 2.74 -3.26 4.79
N ILE A 30 2.93 -4.34 5.55
CA ILE A 30 4.24 -4.89 5.87
C ILE A 30 4.23 -6.37 5.46
N TYR A 31 5.16 -6.75 4.60
CA TYR A 31 5.38 -8.11 4.14
C TYR A 31 6.80 -8.55 4.47
N THR A 32 7.01 -9.87 4.55
CA THR A 32 8.35 -10.45 4.71
C THR A 32 8.63 -11.39 3.56
N ALA A 33 9.63 -11.06 2.74
CA ALA A 33 10.19 -11.95 1.75
C ALA A 33 11.15 -12.93 2.43
N THR A 34 11.13 -14.19 2.02
CA THR A 34 12.05 -15.23 2.53
C THR A 34 12.55 -16.13 1.41
N GLY A 35 13.80 -16.60 1.51
CA GLY A 35 14.44 -17.62 0.67
C GLY A 35 15.96 -17.66 0.85
N GLU A 36 16.73 -17.82 -0.22
CA GLU A 36 18.19 -18.06 -0.11
C GLU A 36 18.94 -16.81 0.39
N PRO A 37 19.86 -16.94 1.37
CA PRO A 37 20.70 -15.84 1.83
C PRO A 37 21.36 -15.04 0.70
N ASN A 38 21.28 -13.71 0.78
CA ASN A 38 21.87 -12.78 -0.18
C ASN A 38 21.29 -12.88 -1.61
N ALA A 39 20.16 -13.56 -1.82
CA ALA A 39 19.49 -13.58 -3.12
C ALA A 39 18.77 -12.25 -3.41
N THR A 40 18.73 -11.90 -4.69
CA THR A 40 17.94 -10.76 -5.19
C THR A 40 16.58 -11.22 -5.68
N TYR A 41 15.62 -10.32 -5.62
CA TYR A 41 14.27 -10.56 -6.12
C TYR A 41 13.67 -9.28 -6.69
N SER A 42 12.67 -9.42 -7.55
CA SER A 42 11.86 -8.32 -8.06
C SER A 42 10.53 -8.21 -7.31
N ILE A 43 10.01 -6.99 -7.21
CA ILE A 43 8.74 -6.65 -6.59
C ILE A 43 7.86 -6.04 -7.68
N THR A 44 6.70 -6.65 -7.92
CA THR A 44 5.67 -6.08 -8.78
C THR A 44 4.45 -5.73 -7.94
N LEU A 45 4.01 -4.47 -8.04
CA LEU A 45 2.83 -3.94 -7.40
C LEU A 45 1.72 -3.73 -8.44
N PRO A 46 0.44 -3.75 -8.03
CA PRO A 46 -0.66 -3.53 -8.96
C PRO A 46 -0.75 -2.04 -9.31
N ALA A 47 -1.26 -1.74 -10.50
CA ALA A 47 -1.50 -0.35 -10.89
C ALA A 47 -2.58 0.31 -10.00
N SER A 48 -3.64 -0.44 -9.68
CA SER A 48 -4.73 0.01 -8.82
C SER A 48 -5.52 -1.17 -8.26
N THR A 49 -6.28 -0.92 -7.19
CA THR A 49 -7.35 -1.78 -6.68
C THR A 49 -8.57 -0.94 -6.29
N THR A 50 -9.69 -1.60 -6.01
CA THR A 50 -10.90 -0.98 -5.49
C THR A 50 -11.19 -1.50 -4.09
N ILE A 51 -11.50 -0.58 -3.17
CA ILE A 51 -11.97 -0.91 -1.82
C ILE A 51 -13.44 -0.50 -1.69
N SER A 52 -14.20 -1.26 -0.91
CA SER A 52 -15.66 -1.10 -0.80
C SER A 52 -16.16 -1.06 0.64
N SER A 53 -17.27 -0.38 0.85
CA SER A 53 -18.03 -0.29 2.10
C SER A 53 -19.53 -0.27 1.77
N GLY A 54 -20.18 -1.44 1.84
CA GLY A 54 -21.55 -1.60 1.35
C GLY A 54 -21.65 -1.29 -0.14
N ALA A 55 -22.52 -0.34 -0.51
CA ALA A 55 -22.70 0.14 -1.88
C ALA A 55 -21.68 1.21 -2.32
N ASN A 56 -20.80 1.65 -1.41
CA ASN A 56 -19.81 2.69 -1.69
C ASN A 56 -18.46 2.07 -2.04
N SER A 57 -17.72 2.68 -2.96
CA SER A 57 -16.37 2.25 -3.34
C SER A 57 -15.40 3.42 -3.48
N MET A 58 -14.10 3.14 -3.37
CA MET A 58 -13.00 4.06 -3.66
C MET A 58 -11.87 3.33 -4.38
N THR A 59 -11.12 4.05 -5.20
CA THR A 59 -9.93 3.52 -5.89
C THR A 59 -8.68 3.79 -5.06
N VAL A 60 -7.83 2.76 -4.94
CA VAL A 60 -6.48 2.87 -4.39
C VAL A 60 -5.50 2.63 -5.54
N ASN A 61 -4.55 3.54 -5.74
CA ASN A 61 -3.56 3.47 -6.81
C ASN A 61 -2.21 4.04 -6.35
N ASN A 62 -1.28 4.23 -7.29
CA ASN A 62 0.05 4.77 -7.00
C ASN A 62 0.75 3.98 -5.89
N PHE A 63 0.70 2.65 -6.01
CA PHE A 63 1.38 1.75 -5.09
C PHE A 63 2.88 1.97 -5.16
N THR A 64 3.52 2.03 -4.00
CA THR A 64 4.97 2.18 -3.84
C THR A 64 5.44 1.22 -2.77
N SER A 65 6.69 0.78 -2.84
CA SER A 65 7.28 -0.08 -1.82
C SER A 65 8.65 0.40 -1.39
N ASP A 66 9.09 -0.10 -0.24
CA ASP A 66 10.47 -0.04 0.22
C ASP A 66 10.87 -1.44 0.71
N PRO A 67 11.81 -2.13 0.03
CA PRO A 67 12.58 -1.67 -1.13
C PRO A 67 11.75 -1.65 -2.43
N THR A 68 12.30 -1.04 -3.49
CA THR A 68 11.69 -0.96 -4.83
C THR A 68 12.75 -0.74 -5.94
N PRO A 69 12.55 -1.23 -7.17
CA PRO A 69 11.61 -2.29 -7.57
C PRO A 69 12.15 -3.69 -7.24
N THR A 70 13.34 -3.78 -6.66
CA THR A 70 14.02 -5.02 -6.31
C THR A 70 14.41 -5.01 -4.84
N GLY A 71 14.53 -6.19 -4.26
CA GLY A 71 15.08 -6.39 -2.93
C GLY A 71 16.33 -7.28 -2.92
N LEU A 72 16.97 -7.31 -1.76
CA LEU A 72 18.11 -8.15 -1.43
C LEU A 72 17.86 -8.76 -0.05
N LEU A 73 17.75 -10.08 -0.02
CA LEU A 73 17.62 -10.81 1.24
C LEU A 73 18.90 -10.69 2.05
N ASN A 74 18.78 -10.55 3.37
CA ASN A 74 19.93 -10.52 4.25
C ASN A 74 20.64 -11.90 4.31
N GLY A 75 21.71 -12.00 5.10
CA GLY A 75 22.45 -13.26 5.30
C GLY A 75 21.64 -14.38 5.96
N GLY A 76 20.44 -14.10 6.48
CA GLY A 76 19.47 -15.09 6.96
C GLY A 76 18.36 -15.39 5.95
N GLY A 77 18.44 -14.88 4.72
CA GLY A 77 17.46 -15.16 3.68
C GLY A 77 16.14 -14.41 3.86
N SER A 78 16.14 -13.26 4.53
CA SER A 78 14.91 -12.51 4.84
C SER A 78 15.02 -11.02 4.52
N GLN A 79 13.92 -10.40 4.11
CA GLN A 79 13.79 -8.95 3.99
C GLN A 79 12.35 -8.48 4.25
N THR A 80 12.21 -7.38 4.99
CA THR A 80 10.93 -6.69 5.16
C THR A 80 10.65 -5.79 3.96
N ILE A 81 9.41 -5.82 3.48
CA ILE A 81 8.90 -4.95 2.41
C ILE A 81 7.73 -4.16 2.98
N ASN A 82 7.84 -2.84 2.95
CA ASN A 82 6.74 -1.95 3.28
C ASN A 82 6.05 -1.49 1.99
N VAL A 83 4.73 -1.47 1.96
CA VAL A 83 3.94 -1.03 0.79
C VAL A 83 3.00 0.11 1.18
N GLY A 84 3.11 1.22 0.47
CA GLY A 84 2.24 2.38 0.55
C GLY A 84 1.40 2.56 -0.72
N ALA A 85 0.37 3.39 -0.65
CA ALA A 85 -0.52 3.69 -1.78
C ALA A 85 -1.28 5.01 -1.57
N THR A 86 -2.02 5.44 -2.59
CA THR A 86 -2.89 6.61 -2.57
C THR A 86 -4.36 6.19 -2.70
N LEU A 87 -5.18 6.59 -1.75
CA LEU A 87 -6.63 6.49 -1.78
C LEU A 87 -7.23 7.72 -2.45
N ASN A 88 -8.15 7.50 -3.39
CA ASN A 88 -8.88 8.54 -4.09
C ASN A 88 -10.27 8.69 -3.48
N VAL A 89 -10.55 9.86 -2.90
CA VAL A 89 -11.80 10.14 -2.18
C VAL A 89 -12.71 11.00 -3.05
N GLY A 90 -13.86 10.41 -3.41
CA GLY A 90 -14.91 11.06 -4.18
C GLY A 90 -15.58 12.21 -3.43
N ALA A 91 -16.39 13.00 -4.15
CA ALA A 91 -17.27 13.96 -3.51
C ALA A 91 -18.36 13.21 -2.73
N SER A 92 -18.74 13.72 -1.55
CA SER A 92 -19.78 13.11 -0.71
C SER A 92 -19.53 11.63 -0.38
N GLN A 93 -18.26 11.21 -0.29
CA GLN A 93 -17.92 9.85 0.09
C GLN A 93 -18.45 9.56 1.50
N ALA A 94 -19.25 8.50 1.64
CA ALA A 94 -19.78 8.09 2.93
C ALA A 94 -18.64 7.69 3.88
N THR A 95 -18.74 8.12 5.14
CA THR A 95 -17.84 7.67 6.20
C THR A 95 -18.08 6.18 6.47
N GLY A 96 -17.00 5.45 6.72
CA GLY A 96 -17.09 4.02 6.99
C GLY A 96 -15.76 3.31 6.78
N ASN A 97 -15.75 2.02 7.11
CA ASN A 97 -14.61 1.16 6.89
C ASN A 97 -14.69 0.61 5.47
N TYR A 98 -13.70 0.95 4.65
CA TYR A 98 -13.55 0.41 3.30
C TYR A 98 -12.47 -0.66 3.31
N SER A 99 -12.73 -1.78 2.66
CA SER A 99 -11.80 -2.90 2.59
C SER A 99 -11.74 -3.49 1.19
N GLY A 100 -10.62 -4.14 0.88
CA GLY A 100 -10.35 -4.78 -0.40
C GLY A 100 -8.98 -5.45 -0.35
N THR A 101 -8.61 -6.11 -1.45
CA THR A 101 -7.33 -6.82 -1.59
C THR A 101 -6.57 -6.32 -2.80
N TYR A 102 -5.26 -6.56 -2.82
CA TYR A 102 -4.39 -6.29 -3.95
C TYR A 102 -3.24 -7.28 -3.94
N ASP A 103 -2.68 -7.57 -5.11
CA ASP A 103 -1.62 -8.56 -5.26
C ASP A 103 -0.24 -7.92 -5.19
N VAL A 104 0.69 -8.56 -4.49
CA VAL A 104 2.12 -8.22 -4.50
C VAL A 104 2.86 -9.46 -4.98
N THR A 105 3.57 -9.32 -6.11
CA THR A 105 4.34 -10.44 -6.67
C THR A 105 5.82 -10.27 -6.33
N ILE A 106 6.39 -11.32 -5.74
CA ILE A 106 7.82 -11.44 -5.49
C ILE A 106 8.36 -12.54 -6.41
N ALA A 107 9.31 -12.21 -7.27
CA ALA A 107 9.93 -13.18 -8.17
C ALA A 107 11.45 -13.23 -7.95
N TYR A 108 11.97 -14.43 -7.67
CA TYR A 108 13.40 -14.70 -7.59
C TYR A 108 14.05 -14.61 -8.97
N ASN A 109 15.26 -14.06 -9.00
CA ASN A 109 16.12 -14.03 -10.18
C ASN A 109 17.14 -15.17 -10.15
#